data_AF-K0KDH1-F1
#
_entry.id   AF-K0KDH1-F1
#
_cell.length_a   1.000
_cell.length_b   1.000
_cell.length_c   1.000
_cell.angle_alpha   90.00
_cell.angle_beta   90.00
_cell.angle_gamma   90.00
#
_symmetry.space_group_name_H-M   'P 1'
#
loop_
_entity.id
_entity.type
_entity.pdbx_description
1 polymer ?
#
loop_
_entity_poly.entity_id
_entity_poly.type
_entity_poly.pdbx_seq_one_letter_code
_entity_poly.pdbx_strand_id
1 'polypeptide(L)'
;MAYSDQTVAQLKEELTSRQLSTSGVKKDLIQRLEENDASKETTEPVVEESKDEPKDELLEEVEPEQQEESKEESKEEQKEESSTTEQKGEEEKPKSIKEFTPEERKNLAIEFLNKKISRAKKFGSEESEIESIKKDLARIEKYGVELGTSIAKEIGLTSRPLHDGPRKRFHGRGRGGNRGFRSRGRFRGRRD
;
A
#
# COMPACT_ATOMS: atom_id res chain seq x y z
N MET A 1 30.13 1.79 -8.07
CA MET A 1 29.26 2.20 -9.21
C MET A 1 27.96 2.78 -8.64
N ALA A 2 27.17 3.55 -9.40
CA ALA A 2 25.91 4.13 -8.89
C ALA A 2 24.69 3.24 -9.23
N TYR A 3 24.21 2.46 -8.26
CA TYR A 3 23.06 1.56 -8.44
C TYR A 3 21.71 2.28 -8.51
N SER A 4 21.66 3.56 -8.12
CA SER A 4 20.44 4.38 -8.14
C SER A 4 19.82 4.57 -9.53
N ASP A 5 20.62 4.57 -10.60
CA ASP A 5 20.13 4.79 -11.97
C ASP A 5 19.54 3.52 -12.62
N GLN A 6 19.82 2.34 -12.06
CA GLN A 6 19.33 1.07 -12.60
C GLN A 6 17.84 0.83 -12.33
N THR A 7 17.20 0.02 -13.17
CA THR A 7 15.83 -0.44 -12.95
C THR A 7 15.77 -1.57 -11.91
N VAL A 8 14.57 -1.80 -11.33
CA VAL A 8 14.36 -2.91 -10.38
C VAL A 8 14.61 -4.29 -11.00
N ALA A 9 14.50 -4.43 -12.32
CA ALA A 9 14.85 -5.67 -13.02
C ALA A 9 16.37 -5.90 -12.99
N GLN A 10 17.15 -4.92 -13.44
CA GLN A 10 18.62 -4.96 -13.46
C GLN A 10 19.21 -5.19 -12.06
N LEU A 11 18.71 -4.47 -11.05
CA LEU A 11 19.14 -4.66 -9.65
C LEU A 11 18.88 -6.09 -9.15
N LYS A 12 17.78 -6.72 -9.60
CA LYS A 12 17.50 -8.13 -9.26
C LYS A 12 18.38 -9.09 -10.02
N GLU A 13 18.68 -8.83 -11.29
CA GLU A 13 19.62 -9.62 -12.09
C GLU A 13 21.02 -9.62 -11.45
N GLU A 14 21.51 -8.46 -11.02
CA GLU A 14 22.77 -8.34 -10.26
C GLU A 14 22.73 -9.09 -8.92
N LEU A 15 21.66 -8.92 -8.13
CA LEU A 15 21.49 -9.65 -6.87
C LEU A 15 21.44 -11.17 -7.09
N THR A 16 20.74 -11.67 -8.13
CA THR A 16 20.77 -13.11 -8.46
C THR A 16 22.15 -13.59 -8.88
N SER A 17 22.90 -12.78 -9.63
CA SER A 17 24.27 -13.10 -10.06
C SER A 17 25.23 -13.18 -8.88
N ARG A 18 24.99 -12.38 -7.83
CA ARG A 18 25.72 -12.39 -6.56
C ARG A 18 25.14 -13.33 -5.50
N GLN A 19 24.11 -14.11 -5.84
CA GLN A 19 23.39 -15.04 -4.94
C GLN A 19 22.76 -14.37 -3.68
N LEU A 20 22.43 -13.08 -3.79
CA LEU A 20 21.83 -12.27 -2.74
C LEU A 20 20.30 -12.26 -2.84
N SER A 21 19.61 -11.97 -1.72
CA SER A 21 18.15 -11.89 -1.72
C SER A 21 17.61 -10.77 -2.61
N THR A 22 16.68 -11.12 -3.50
CA THR A 22 15.97 -10.19 -4.41
C THR A 22 14.66 -9.64 -3.82
N SER A 23 14.37 -9.90 -2.54
CA SER A 23 13.22 -9.36 -1.84
C SER A 23 13.48 -7.96 -1.28
N GLY A 24 12.55 -7.04 -1.50
CA GLY A 24 12.61 -5.67 -0.99
C GLY A 24 12.05 -4.64 -1.97
N VAL A 25 12.03 -3.38 -1.53
CA VAL A 25 11.83 -2.18 -2.35
C VAL A 25 13.14 -1.82 -3.05
N LYS A 26 13.11 -1.01 -4.12
CA LYS A 26 14.32 -0.61 -4.89
C LYS A 26 15.48 -0.13 -4.00
N LYS A 27 15.19 0.59 -2.91
CA LYS A 27 16.20 1.08 -1.95
C LYS A 27 16.94 -0.09 -1.27
N ASP A 28 16.20 -1.04 -0.73
CA ASP A 28 16.73 -2.23 -0.05
C ASP A 28 17.59 -3.10 -1.00
N LEU A 29 17.23 -3.14 -2.29
CA LEU A 29 18.00 -3.85 -3.31
C LEU A 29 19.34 -3.13 -3.61
N ILE A 30 19.32 -1.80 -3.71
CA ILE A 30 20.52 -0.96 -3.87
C ILE A 30 21.44 -1.12 -2.67
N GLN A 31 20.90 -0.91 -1.45
CA GLN A 31 21.66 -1.01 -0.21
C GLN A 31 22.35 -2.38 -0.09
N ARG A 32 21.66 -3.48 -0.43
CA ARG A 32 22.24 -4.83 -0.39
C ARG A 32 23.36 -5.07 -1.41
N LEU A 33 23.36 -4.36 -2.55
CA LEU A 33 24.48 -4.38 -3.50
C LEU A 33 25.65 -3.55 -2.98
N GLU A 34 25.37 -2.35 -2.44
CA GLU A 34 26.37 -1.44 -1.85
C GLU A 34 27.06 -2.05 -0.63
N GLU A 35 26.30 -2.68 0.28
CA GLU A 35 26.83 -3.45 1.41
C GLU A 35 27.71 -4.62 0.95
N ASN A 36 27.30 -5.32 -0.11
CA ASN A 36 28.08 -6.45 -0.63
C ASN A 36 29.40 -6.00 -1.27
N ASP A 37 29.43 -4.86 -1.96
CA ASP A 37 30.68 -4.31 -2.51
C ASP A 37 31.56 -3.72 -1.42
N ALA A 38 31.02 -2.97 -0.47
CA ALA A 38 31.76 -2.45 0.68
C ALA A 38 32.38 -3.58 1.52
N SER A 39 31.67 -4.71 1.68
CA SER A 39 32.19 -5.91 2.36
C SER A 39 33.31 -6.62 1.58
N LYS A 40 33.39 -6.45 0.26
CA LYS A 40 34.46 -6.99 -0.59
C LYS A 40 35.68 -6.06 -0.64
N GLU A 41 35.45 -4.76 -0.73
CA GLU A 41 36.50 -3.73 -0.73
C GLU A 41 37.24 -3.65 0.62
N THR A 42 36.65 -4.18 1.71
CA THR A 42 37.30 -4.30 3.03
C THR A 42 37.99 -5.65 3.29
N THR A 43 37.96 -6.57 2.32
CA THR A 43 38.60 -7.90 2.44
C THR A 43 39.60 -8.19 1.32
N GLU A 44 40.60 -7.34 1.17
CA GLU A 44 41.92 -7.80 0.71
C GLU A 44 42.73 -8.23 1.95
N PRO A 45 42.90 -9.55 2.14
CA PRO A 45 44.27 -10.01 2.32
C PRO A 45 44.62 -11.21 1.43
N VAL A 46 45.86 -11.13 0.95
CA VAL A 46 46.82 -12.21 0.66
C VAL A 46 46.34 -13.64 0.98
N VAL A 47 46.41 -14.51 -0.03
CA VAL A 47 46.19 -15.96 0.11
C VAL A 47 47.25 -16.60 1.02
N GLU A 48 46.80 -17.33 2.04
CA GLU A 48 47.65 -18.12 2.93
C GLU A 48 48.22 -19.37 2.25
N GLU A 49 49.48 -19.70 2.55
CA GLU A 49 49.98 -21.06 2.59
C GLU A 49 50.81 -21.23 3.88
N SER A 50 50.84 -22.44 4.45
CA SER A 50 51.58 -22.87 5.67
C SER A 50 51.14 -22.33 7.05
N LYS A 51 50.13 -22.99 7.64
CA LYS A 51 50.23 -23.99 8.73
C LYS A 51 51.08 -23.72 10.01
N ASP A 52 50.49 -24.15 11.13
CA ASP A 52 51.02 -24.48 12.48
C ASP A 52 50.78 -23.46 13.63
N GLU A 53 50.33 -23.99 14.77
CA GLU A 53 49.92 -23.35 16.03
C GLU A 53 51.12 -23.04 16.96
N PRO A 54 50.92 -22.69 18.26
CA PRO A 54 50.12 -21.62 18.90
C PRO A 54 51.02 -20.67 19.74
N LYS A 55 50.41 -19.72 20.49
CA LYS A 55 50.76 -19.20 21.86
C LYS A 55 50.25 -17.75 22.06
N ASP A 56 49.52 -17.50 23.16
CA ASP A 56 49.93 -16.72 24.36
C ASP A 56 50.25 -15.23 24.03
N GLU A 57 49.67 -14.18 24.63
CA GLU A 57 49.19 -14.00 26.02
C GLU A 57 48.25 -12.76 26.17
N LEU A 58 47.34 -12.81 27.16
CA LEU A 58 46.88 -11.75 28.10
C LEU A 58 46.75 -10.27 27.63
N LEU A 59 45.54 -9.69 27.58
CA LEU A 59 44.76 -9.01 28.67
C LEU A 59 45.21 -7.57 29.05
N GLU A 60 44.34 -6.60 28.75
CA GLU A 60 43.95 -5.39 29.54
C GLU A 60 42.83 -4.71 28.71
N GLU A 61 41.54 -4.78 29.04
CA GLU A 61 40.83 -4.25 30.21
C GLU A 61 40.80 -2.71 30.30
N VAL A 62 39.82 -2.08 29.64
CA VAL A 62 39.08 -0.92 30.18
C VAL A 62 37.62 -1.00 29.71
N GLU A 63 36.70 -1.26 30.66
CA GLU A 63 35.25 -1.10 30.51
C GLU A 63 34.81 0.23 31.22
N PRO A 64 33.52 0.56 31.40
CA PRO A 64 32.82 1.61 30.66
C PRO A 64 32.50 2.89 31.47
N GLU A 65 32.18 3.99 30.78
CA GLU A 65 31.30 5.07 31.27
C GLU A 65 30.37 5.50 30.10
N GLN A 66 29.05 5.31 30.17
CA GLN A 66 28.04 6.07 30.95
C GLN A 66 27.83 7.49 30.39
N GLN A 67 26.65 7.76 29.80
CA GLN A 67 25.54 8.56 30.37
C GLN A 67 25.85 10.09 30.33
N GLU A 68 24.91 11.02 30.20
CA GLU A 68 23.49 10.98 30.52
C GLU A 68 22.69 12.05 29.72
N GLU A 69 21.41 12.15 30.10
CA GLU A 69 20.32 13.12 29.87
C GLU A 69 20.73 14.62 29.80
N SER A 70 19.89 15.62 29.51
CA SER A 70 18.43 15.85 29.64
C SER A 70 17.98 16.88 28.57
N LYS A 71 16.75 16.92 28.02
CA LYS A 71 15.42 17.20 28.62
C LYS A 71 15.30 18.58 29.27
N GLU A 72 14.12 19.21 29.09
CA GLU A 72 13.57 20.37 29.83
C GLU A 72 14.20 21.76 29.56
N GLU A 73 13.46 22.89 29.53
CA GLU A 73 12.01 23.14 29.57
C GLU A 73 11.66 24.60 29.19
N SER A 74 10.38 24.87 28.85
CA SER A 74 9.61 26.10 29.16
C SER A 74 10.12 27.49 28.65
N LYS A 75 9.33 28.58 28.61
CA LYS A 75 8.06 28.92 29.29
C LYS A 75 7.31 30.08 28.58
N GLU A 76 5.97 30.10 28.71
CA GLU A 76 5.07 31.30 28.76
C GLU A 76 5.02 32.31 27.57
N GLU A 77 3.95 33.09 27.33
CA GLU A 77 2.72 33.31 28.11
C GLU A 77 1.47 33.63 27.23
N GLN A 78 0.38 32.89 27.50
CA GLN A 78 -1.02 33.29 27.72
C GLN A 78 -1.75 34.40 26.90
N LYS A 79 -3.00 34.08 26.54
CA LYS A 79 -4.17 34.89 26.91
C LYS A 79 -5.47 34.06 27.06
N GLU A 80 -5.92 33.93 28.32
CA GLU A 80 -7.30 33.84 28.89
C GLU A 80 -8.49 33.60 27.91
N GLU A 81 -9.34 32.57 28.11
CA GLU A 81 -10.52 32.51 29.02
C GLU A 81 -11.60 33.58 28.73
N SER A 82 -12.93 33.36 28.77
CA SER A 82 -13.87 32.23 29.01
C SER A 82 -15.21 32.59 28.28
N SER A 83 -16.28 31.81 28.09
CA SER A 83 -17.02 30.93 29.00
C SER A 83 -18.18 30.17 28.29
N THR A 84 -18.39 28.91 28.71
CA THR A 84 -19.64 28.13 28.87
C THR A 84 -20.86 28.28 27.93
N THR A 85 -21.29 27.16 27.33
CA THR A 85 -22.63 26.59 27.65
C THR A 85 -22.62 25.07 27.54
N GLU A 86 -22.97 24.39 28.63
CA GLU A 86 -23.15 22.94 28.66
C GLU A 86 -24.53 22.54 28.14
N GLN A 87 -24.65 21.41 27.44
CA GLN A 87 -25.71 20.45 27.77
C GLN A 87 -25.35 19.01 27.36
N LYS A 88 -25.78 18.08 28.22
CA LYS A 88 -25.33 16.69 28.35
C LYS A 88 -26.32 15.72 27.70
N GLY A 89 -25.85 14.62 27.10
CA GLY A 89 -26.69 13.53 26.58
C GLY A 89 -25.96 12.17 26.49
N GLU A 90 -26.51 11.14 27.16
CA GLU A 90 -25.85 9.85 27.49
C GLU A 90 -26.74 8.64 27.08
N GLU A 91 -26.25 7.54 26.50
CA GLU A 91 -25.02 7.37 25.69
C GLU A 91 -25.40 7.02 24.23
N GLU A 92 -25.96 5.87 23.82
CA GLU A 92 -25.52 4.48 24.04
C GLU A 92 -24.45 4.11 23.00
N LYS A 93 -23.40 3.36 23.36
CA LYS A 93 -22.41 2.81 22.41
C LYS A 93 -22.79 1.44 21.86
N PRO A 94 -23.06 1.30 20.55
CA PRO A 94 -22.96 0.01 19.87
C PRO A 94 -21.61 -0.15 19.14
N LYS A 95 -20.68 -0.88 19.77
CA LYS A 95 -19.60 -1.68 19.13
C LYS A 95 -18.52 -0.92 18.35
N SER A 96 -17.27 -1.18 18.75
CA SER A 96 -16.04 -0.63 18.17
C SER A 96 -15.76 -1.06 16.73
N ILE A 97 -16.46 -0.45 15.78
CA ILE A 97 -15.98 -0.31 14.41
C ILE A 97 -15.00 0.87 14.42
N LYS A 98 -13.84 0.74 13.75
CA LYS A 98 -12.90 1.86 13.58
C LYS A 98 -13.48 2.85 12.56
N GLU A 99 -14.44 3.64 13.00
CA GLU A 99 -14.94 4.78 12.24
C GLU A 99 -13.86 5.86 12.22
N PHE A 100 -13.24 6.10 11.07
CA PHE A 100 -12.30 7.19 10.87
C PHE A 100 -12.91 8.52 11.35
N THR A 101 -12.11 9.38 11.99
CA THR A 101 -12.58 10.73 12.37
C THR A 101 -12.94 11.54 11.11
N PRO A 102 -13.81 12.57 11.19
CA PRO A 102 -14.16 13.37 10.01
C PRO A 102 -12.94 14.02 9.35
N GLU A 103 -11.91 14.34 10.13
CA GLU A 103 -10.64 14.90 9.65
C GLU A 103 -9.77 13.86 8.93
N GLU A 104 -9.65 12.65 9.47
CA GLU A 104 -9.01 11.52 8.76
C GLU A 104 -9.69 11.25 7.41
N ARG A 105 -11.03 11.22 7.37
CA ARG A 105 -11.81 11.03 6.12
C ARG A 105 -11.50 12.13 5.10
N LYS A 106 -11.40 13.38 5.54
CA LYS A 106 -11.02 14.54 4.71
C LYS A 106 -9.60 14.37 4.15
N ASN A 107 -8.63 14.02 4.99
CA ASN A 107 -7.23 13.87 4.61
C ASN A 107 -7.01 12.72 3.63
N LEU A 108 -7.58 11.54 3.90
CA LEU A 108 -7.56 10.38 2.99
C LEU A 108 -8.13 10.74 1.61
N ALA A 109 -9.16 11.57 1.56
CA ALA A 109 -9.78 12.01 0.32
C ALA A 109 -8.94 13.03 -0.45
N ILE A 110 -8.35 14.01 0.24
CA ILE A 110 -7.42 14.97 -0.36
C ILE A 110 -6.21 14.22 -0.97
N GLU A 111 -5.63 13.27 -0.23
CA GLU A 111 -4.58 12.39 -0.77
C GLU A 111 -5.02 11.62 -2.01
N PHE A 112 -6.21 11.01 -1.97
CA PHE A 112 -6.74 10.21 -3.07
C PHE A 112 -7.00 11.04 -4.33
N LEU A 113 -7.59 12.23 -4.19
CA LEU A 113 -7.79 13.15 -5.31
C LEU A 113 -6.46 13.69 -5.85
N ASN A 114 -5.49 14.02 -5.00
CA ASN A 114 -4.14 14.42 -5.43
C ASN A 114 -3.43 13.30 -6.20
N LYS A 115 -3.56 12.04 -5.75
CA LYS A 115 -3.08 10.85 -6.49
C LYS A 115 -3.78 10.74 -7.85
N LYS A 116 -5.10 10.91 -7.92
CA LYS A 116 -5.87 10.97 -9.20
C LYS A 116 -5.38 12.09 -10.12
N ILE A 117 -5.22 13.33 -9.65
CA ILE A 117 -4.68 14.46 -10.45
C ILE A 117 -3.28 14.13 -10.98
N SER A 118 -2.40 13.59 -10.14
CA SER A 118 -1.03 13.25 -10.54
C SER A 118 -1.01 12.18 -11.63
N ARG A 119 -1.93 11.21 -11.58
CA ARG A 119 -2.10 10.17 -12.59
C ARG A 119 -2.68 10.74 -13.88
N ALA A 120 -3.77 11.49 -13.79
CA ALA A 120 -4.43 12.14 -14.93
C ALA A 120 -3.45 13.00 -15.74
N LYS A 121 -2.64 13.82 -15.06
CA LYS A 121 -1.56 14.61 -15.68
C LYS A 121 -0.47 13.76 -16.34
N LYS A 122 -0.05 12.65 -15.70
CA LYS A 122 1.00 11.75 -16.23
C LYS A 122 0.57 10.95 -17.45
N PHE A 123 -0.72 10.59 -17.54
CA PHE A 123 -1.25 9.74 -18.61
C PHE A 123 -2.05 10.50 -19.68
N GLY A 124 -2.16 11.83 -19.58
CA GLY A 124 -2.85 12.65 -20.58
C GLY A 124 -4.37 12.46 -20.59
N SER A 125 -4.98 12.28 -19.41
CA SER A 125 -6.44 12.35 -19.24
C SER A 125 -7.01 13.66 -19.77
N GLU A 126 -8.28 13.67 -20.14
CA GLU A 126 -8.97 14.88 -20.56
C GLU A 126 -8.90 15.98 -19.48
N GLU A 127 -8.75 17.23 -19.92
CA GLU A 127 -8.69 18.39 -19.00
C GLU A 127 -10.00 18.55 -18.20
N SER A 128 -11.13 18.15 -18.79
CA SER A 128 -12.45 18.02 -18.19
C SER A 128 -12.45 17.16 -16.92
N GLU A 129 -11.80 15.99 -16.97
CA GLU A 129 -11.63 15.09 -15.82
C GLU A 129 -10.80 15.77 -14.74
N ILE A 130 -9.66 16.37 -15.11
CA ILE A 130 -8.76 17.05 -14.18
C ILE A 130 -9.47 18.22 -13.48
N GLU A 131 -10.30 18.97 -14.20
CA GLU A 131 -11.16 20.01 -13.62
C GLU A 131 -12.22 19.46 -12.66
N SER A 132 -12.87 18.35 -13.00
CA SER A 132 -13.87 17.72 -12.12
C SER A 132 -13.23 17.32 -10.78
N ILE A 133 -12.03 16.73 -10.84
CA ILE A 133 -11.28 16.30 -9.66
C ILE A 133 -10.83 17.51 -8.83
N LYS A 134 -10.43 18.63 -9.45
CA LYS A 134 -10.14 19.89 -8.74
C LYS A 134 -11.39 20.48 -8.06
N LYS A 135 -12.56 20.43 -8.71
CA LYS A 135 -13.84 20.91 -8.15
C LYS A 135 -14.25 20.09 -6.94
N ASP A 136 -14.08 18.78 -6.99
CA ASP A 136 -14.32 17.89 -5.86
C ASP A 136 -13.33 18.11 -4.71
N LEU A 137 -12.04 18.34 -5.00
CA LEU A 137 -11.02 18.71 -4.01
C LEU A 137 -11.45 19.99 -3.25
N ALA A 138 -11.83 21.04 -3.97
CA ALA A 138 -12.29 22.29 -3.36
C ALA A 138 -13.62 22.15 -2.58
N ARG A 139 -14.48 21.18 -2.93
CA ARG A 139 -15.66 20.84 -2.11
C ARG A 139 -15.24 20.18 -0.80
N ILE A 140 -14.30 19.24 -0.84
CA ILE A 140 -13.84 18.49 0.34
C ILE A 140 -13.06 19.36 1.30
N GLU A 141 -12.24 20.29 0.81
CA GLU A 141 -11.55 21.26 1.66
C GLU A 141 -12.52 22.09 2.51
N LYS A 142 -13.68 22.45 1.95
CA LYS A 142 -14.73 23.25 2.61
C LYS A 142 -15.67 22.43 3.49
N TYR A 143 -16.14 21.28 3.01
CA TYR A 143 -17.27 20.54 3.62
C TYR A 143 -16.90 19.13 4.10
N GLY A 144 -15.69 18.64 3.84
CA GLY A 144 -15.28 17.27 4.17
C GLY A 144 -15.87 16.20 3.22
N VAL A 145 -15.94 14.95 3.69
CA VAL A 145 -16.47 13.82 2.93
C VAL A 145 -17.60 13.12 3.67
N GLU A 146 -18.80 13.18 3.09
CA GLU A 146 -19.95 12.41 3.56
C GLU A 146 -19.92 10.97 3.02
N LEU A 147 -20.36 10.03 3.86
CA LEU A 147 -20.41 8.59 3.54
C LEU A 147 -21.27 8.27 2.31
N GLY A 148 -22.28 9.09 1.98
CA GLY A 148 -23.14 8.86 0.81
C GLY A 148 -22.45 9.05 -0.55
N THR A 149 -21.35 9.81 -0.58
CA THR A 149 -20.70 10.27 -1.82
C THR A 149 -20.07 9.14 -2.65
N SER A 150 -19.82 9.40 -3.92
CA SER A 150 -18.95 8.54 -4.76
C SER A 150 -17.55 8.42 -4.16
N ILE A 151 -17.00 9.53 -3.69
CA ILE A 151 -15.64 9.65 -3.17
C ILE A 151 -15.45 8.79 -1.90
N ALA A 152 -16.42 8.77 -0.98
CA ALA A 152 -16.39 7.87 0.18
C ALA A 152 -16.37 6.38 -0.20
N LYS A 153 -17.06 6.00 -1.29
CA LYS A 153 -17.04 4.62 -1.82
C LYS A 153 -15.69 4.28 -2.46
N GLU A 154 -15.08 5.24 -3.17
CA GLU A 154 -13.77 5.05 -3.81
C GLU A 154 -12.62 4.91 -2.80
N ILE A 155 -12.70 5.58 -1.65
CA ILE A 155 -11.72 5.50 -0.56
C ILE A 155 -11.96 4.26 0.33
N GLY A 156 -13.12 3.59 0.18
CA GLY A 156 -13.49 2.43 1.00
C GLY A 156 -14.08 2.78 2.37
N LEU A 157 -14.52 4.03 2.58
CA LEU A 157 -15.18 4.48 3.81
C LEU A 157 -16.61 3.93 3.98
N THR A 158 -17.16 3.27 2.96
CA THR A 158 -18.46 2.59 3.05
C THR A 158 -18.40 1.15 2.59
N SER A 159 -19.06 0.25 3.33
CA SER A 159 -19.12 -1.20 3.10
C SER A 159 -19.90 -1.63 1.85
N ARG A 160 -20.28 -0.69 0.96
CA ARG A 160 -20.93 -0.99 -0.33
C ARG A 160 -19.85 -1.08 -1.41
N PRO A 161 -19.50 -2.28 -1.91
CA PRO A 161 -18.45 -2.42 -2.91
C PRO A 161 -18.83 -1.69 -4.20
N LEU A 162 -17.84 -1.00 -4.79
CA LEU A 162 -17.97 -0.46 -6.13
C LEU A 162 -17.99 -1.61 -7.14
N HIS A 163 -19.19 -1.99 -7.58
CA HIS A 163 -19.47 -2.96 -8.65
C HIS A 163 -19.17 -4.45 -8.40
N ASP A 164 -18.63 -4.86 -7.25
CA ASP A 164 -18.53 -6.28 -6.86
C ASP A 164 -19.83 -6.83 -6.21
N GLY A 165 -20.94 -6.68 -6.92
CA GLY A 165 -21.93 -7.77 -6.89
C GLY A 165 -21.27 -8.98 -7.57
N PRO A 166 -21.51 -10.24 -7.13
CA PRO A 166 -20.93 -11.39 -7.80
C PRO A 166 -21.35 -11.32 -9.27
N ARG A 167 -20.37 -11.08 -10.16
CA ARG A 167 -20.58 -11.12 -11.61
C ARG A 167 -21.23 -12.47 -11.85
N LYS A 168 -22.56 -12.48 -12.08
CA LYS A 168 -23.30 -13.70 -12.40
C LYS A 168 -22.74 -14.14 -13.73
N ARG A 169 -21.70 -14.98 -13.66
CA ARG A 169 -21.26 -15.81 -14.76
C ARG A 169 -22.53 -16.51 -15.16
N PHE A 170 -23.12 -16.08 -16.26
CA PHE A 170 -24.26 -16.73 -16.87
C PHE A 170 -23.70 -18.04 -17.40
N HIS A 171 -23.47 -18.99 -16.49
CA HIS A 171 -23.18 -20.37 -16.80
C HIS A 171 -24.40 -20.81 -17.59
N GLY A 172 -24.27 -20.76 -18.92
CA GLY A 172 -25.35 -21.04 -19.83
C GLY A 172 -25.92 -22.38 -19.44
N ARG A 173 -27.17 -22.39 -18.96
CA ARG A 173 -27.85 -23.63 -18.58
C ARG A 173 -27.74 -24.54 -19.79
N GLY A 174 -26.99 -25.62 -19.63
CA GLY A 174 -26.67 -26.48 -20.75
C GLY A 174 -27.96 -26.90 -21.44
N ARG A 175 -28.08 -26.66 -22.75
CA ARG A 175 -29.13 -27.25 -23.59
C ARG A 175 -28.85 -28.76 -23.82
N GLY A 176 -28.52 -29.47 -22.75
CA GLY A 176 -28.54 -30.93 -22.69
C GLY A 176 -29.86 -31.35 -22.06
N GLY A 177 -30.94 -31.47 -22.86
CA GLY A 177 -32.24 -31.82 -22.28
C GLY A 177 -33.51 -31.58 -23.10
N ASN A 178 -33.55 -31.92 -24.39
CA ASN A 178 -34.77 -32.49 -25.01
C ASN A 178 -34.40 -33.14 -26.36
N ARG A 179 -34.25 -34.46 -26.40
CA ARG A 179 -35.33 -35.46 -26.64
C ARG A 179 -35.85 -35.45 -28.09
N GLY A 180 -35.63 -36.56 -28.81
CA GLY A 180 -36.71 -37.14 -29.60
C GLY A 180 -36.52 -37.36 -31.10
N PHE A 181 -35.49 -36.85 -31.79
CA PHE A 181 -35.38 -37.00 -33.26
C PHE A 181 -34.88 -38.39 -33.74
N ARG A 182 -35.40 -39.45 -33.12
CA ARG A 182 -35.26 -40.86 -33.54
C ARG A 182 -36.57 -41.62 -33.35
N SER A 183 -37.54 -41.33 -34.20
CA SER A 183 -38.60 -42.29 -34.53
C SER A 183 -38.73 -42.42 -36.04
N ARG A 184 -38.09 -43.46 -36.60
CA ARG A 184 -38.40 -43.97 -37.92
C ARG A 184 -39.55 -44.97 -37.74
N GLY A 185 -40.75 -44.70 -38.25
CA GLY A 185 -41.77 -45.75 -38.30
C GLY A 185 -43.22 -45.31 -38.46
N ARG A 186 -43.74 -45.48 -39.68
CA ARG A 186 -45.15 -45.75 -40.01
C ARG A 186 -46.20 -44.70 -39.61
N PHE A 187 -46.64 -43.91 -40.59
CA PHE A 187 -48.07 -43.83 -40.89
C PHE A 187 -48.28 -44.09 -42.39
N ARG A 188 -49.04 -45.14 -42.72
CA ARG A 188 -49.38 -45.51 -44.10
C ARG A 188 -50.73 -44.86 -44.46
N GLY A 189 -50.74 -44.04 -45.50
CA GLY A 189 -51.83 -43.92 -46.49
C GLY A 189 -53.18 -43.31 -46.08
N ARG A 190 -53.55 -42.22 -46.77
CA ARG A 190 -54.81 -41.97 -47.50
C ARG A 190 -54.44 -40.96 -48.61
N ARG A 191 -54.82 -41.17 -49.89
CA ARG A 191 -56.15 -40.95 -50.49
C ARG A 191 -56.61 -39.49 -50.31
N ASP A 192 -56.94 -38.73 -51.36
CA ASP A 192 -57.05 -39.04 -52.81
C ASP A 192 -56.42 -37.92 -53.65
#